data_AF-A0ABD0X4A4-F1
#
_entry.id   AF-A0ABD0X4A4-F1
#
_cell.length_a   1.000
_cell.length_b   1.000
_cell.length_c   1.000
_cell.angle_alpha   90.00
_cell.angle_beta   90.00
_cell.angle_gamma   90.00
#
_symmetry.space_group_name_H-M   'P 1'
#
loop_
_entity.id
_entity.type
_entity.pdbx_description
1 polymer ?
#
loop_
_entity_poly.entity_id
_entity_poly.type
_entity_poly.pdbx_seq_one_letter_code
_entity_poly.pdbx_strand_id
1 'polypeptide(L)'
;MLMYFILSTVREAETRDRLCIIFVDHNRNDLIQRVTKVIPITEELLQKGLIQKEDQSTITAPKTSQDQMGKLYQVLQEGGDETKSAFYRILLKQEPELLKELDAEFVDQSKSDIIRGVKEVKVTSMKLLHKRLIKKEDNDKISAAKTRQDQMTLLYQVLDERGTEAKSAFFWIIVFDNPPRLKYLVKQAETREGLVKQAETREGLAPETNSSIIQHQ
;
A
#
# COMPACT_ATOMS: atom_id res chain seq x y z
N MET A 1 2.15 -12.73 -34.34
CA MET A 1 1.23 -13.03 -33.21
C MET A 1 2.00 -13.39 -31.93
N LEU A 2 3.01 -14.27 -31.97
CA LEU A 2 3.89 -14.59 -30.82
C LEU A 2 4.68 -13.40 -30.24
N MET A 3 5.17 -12.48 -31.08
CA MET A 3 5.94 -11.31 -30.60
C MET A 3 5.10 -10.34 -29.75
N TYR A 4 3.81 -10.18 -30.04
CA TYR A 4 2.90 -9.36 -29.24
C TYR A 4 2.55 -10.00 -27.89
N PHE A 5 2.44 -11.32 -27.84
CA PHE A 5 2.19 -12.08 -26.61
C PHE A 5 3.39 -12.06 -25.64
N ILE A 6 4.61 -12.11 -26.17
CA ILE A 6 5.83 -12.02 -25.36
C ILE A 6 6.00 -10.58 -24.83
N LEU A 7 5.82 -9.55 -25.68
CA LEU A 7 5.92 -8.15 -25.25
C LEU A 7 4.82 -7.75 -24.26
N SER A 8 3.60 -8.30 -24.37
CA SER A 8 2.54 -8.08 -23.37
C SER A 8 2.91 -8.72 -22.03
N THR A 9 3.41 -9.96 -22.04
CA THR A 9 3.81 -10.68 -20.83
C THR A 9 5.01 -10.03 -20.12
N VAL A 10 6.01 -9.55 -20.87
CA VAL A 10 7.18 -8.85 -20.30
C VAL A 10 6.78 -7.51 -19.68
N ARG A 11 5.94 -6.72 -20.37
CA ARG A 11 5.45 -5.44 -19.84
C ARG A 11 4.57 -5.63 -18.59
N GLU A 12 3.77 -6.69 -18.54
CA GLU A 12 2.96 -7.06 -17.38
C GLU A 12 3.84 -7.46 -16.18
N ALA A 13 4.90 -8.24 -16.41
CA ALA A 13 5.86 -8.62 -15.37
C ALA A 13 6.63 -7.40 -14.81
N GLU A 14 7.15 -6.53 -15.67
CA GLU A 14 7.82 -5.28 -15.25
C GLU A 14 6.88 -4.34 -14.48
N THR A 15 5.61 -4.30 -14.88
CA THR A 15 4.59 -3.50 -14.18
C THR A 15 4.31 -4.09 -12.79
N ARG A 16 4.16 -5.42 -12.68
CA ARG A 16 3.96 -6.10 -11.40
C ARG A 16 5.11 -5.83 -10.44
N ASP A 17 6.35 -5.89 -10.91
CA ASP A 17 7.53 -5.69 -10.06
C ASP A 17 7.61 -4.25 -9.55
N ARG A 18 7.30 -3.26 -10.40
CA ARG A 18 7.17 -1.86 -9.96
C ARG A 18 6.10 -1.67 -8.89
N LEU A 19 4.97 -2.36 -8.99
CA LEU A 19 3.91 -2.28 -7.99
C LEU A 19 4.32 -2.88 -6.65
N CYS A 20 5.07 -3.99 -6.68
CA CYS A 20 5.64 -4.59 -5.48
C CYS A 20 6.55 -3.60 -4.75
N ILE A 21 7.43 -2.93 -5.49
CA ILE A 21 8.37 -1.94 -4.93
C ILE A 21 7.61 -0.76 -4.32
N ILE A 22 6.65 -0.20 -5.05
CA ILE A 22 5.88 0.95 -4.56
C ILE A 22 5.05 0.57 -3.33
N PHE A 23 4.49 -0.64 -3.28
CA PHE A 23 3.78 -1.13 -2.10
C PHE A 23 4.71 -1.18 -0.88
N VAL A 24 5.91 -1.74 -1.02
CA VAL A 24 6.88 -1.85 0.07
C VAL A 24 7.30 -0.48 0.57
N ASP A 25 7.55 0.46 -0.34
CA ASP A 25 7.94 1.83 0.01
C ASP A 25 6.81 2.61 0.68
N HIS A 26 5.58 2.49 0.16
CA HIS A 26 4.42 3.18 0.71
C HIS A 26 4.05 2.68 2.10
N ASN A 27 4.04 1.36 2.31
CA ASN A 27 3.63 0.75 3.57
C ASN A 27 4.79 0.58 4.56
N ARG A 28 5.92 1.26 4.37
CA ARG A 28 7.13 1.08 5.18
C ARG A 28 6.85 1.06 6.69
N ASN A 29 6.11 2.05 7.18
CA ASN A 29 5.88 2.20 8.62
C ASN A 29 5.00 1.05 9.14
N ASP A 30 3.90 0.75 8.46
CA ASP A 30 3.02 -0.36 8.81
C ASP A 30 3.74 -1.71 8.74
N LEU A 31 4.56 -1.93 7.72
CA LEU A 31 5.36 -3.13 7.58
C LEU A 31 6.35 -3.27 8.74
N ILE A 32 7.04 -2.19 9.13
CA ILE A 32 7.94 -2.19 10.30
C ILE A 32 7.18 -2.52 11.59
N GLN A 33 5.98 -1.97 11.77
CA GLN A 33 5.24 -2.15 13.01
C GLN A 33 4.51 -3.50 13.12
N ARG A 34 4.02 -4.03 12.00
CA ARG A 34 3.04 -5.13 11.99
C ARG A 34 3.59 -6.46 11.48
N VAL A 35 4.70 -6.47 10.73
CA VAL A 35 5.30 -7.74 10.29
C VAL A 35 5.87 -8.47 11.51
N THR A 36 5.45 -9.72 11.68
CA THR A 36 5.86 -10.57 12.81
C THR A 36 6.80 -11.68 12.39
N LYS A 37 6.65 -12.18 11.15
CA LYS A 37 7.43 -13.28 10.57
C LYS A 37 8.73 -12.79 9.92
N VAL A 38 9.46 -11.89 10.57
CA VAL A 38 10.70 -11.33 10.01
C VAL A 38 11.75 -12.42 9.77
N ILE A 39 11.95 -13.33 10.73
CA ILE A 39 12.93 -14.42 10.62
C ILE A 39 12.72 -15.29 9.37
N PRO A 40 11.55 -15.92 9.14
CA PRO A 40 11.35 -16.75 7.95
C PRO A 40 11.38 -15.93 6.65
N ILE A 41 11.01 -14.65 6.68
CA ILE A 41 11.18 -13.76 5.51
C ILE A 41 12.67 -13.58 5.20
N THR A 42 13.49 -13.28 6.21
CA THR A 42 14.95 -13.11 6.07
C THR A 42 15.63 -14.39 5.60
N GLU A 43 15.25 -15.56 6.14
CA GLU A 43 15.77 -16.85 5.69
C GLU A 43 15.47 -17.10 4.21
N GLU A 44 14.26 -16.78 3.74
CA GLU A 44 13.89 -16.97 2.34
C GLU A 44 14.63 -15.99 1.42
N LEU A 45 14.89 -14.76 1.86
CA LEU A 45 15.75 -13.80 1.14
C LEU A 45 17.19 -14.32 1.02
N LEU A 46 17.75 -14.90 2.11
CA LEU A 46 19.09 -15.49 2.11
C LEU A 46 19.16 -16.70 1.18
N GLN A 47 18.17 -17.60 1.23
CA GLN A 47 18.11 -18.76 0.34
C GLN A 47 18.05 -18.37 -1.15
N LYS A 48 17.46 -17.21 -1.46
CA LYS A 48 17.43 -16.64 -2.81
C LYS A 48 18.71 -15.90 -3.18
N GLY A 49 19.69 -15.78 -2.28
CA GLY A 49 20.94 -15.08 -2.52
C GLY A 49 20.80 -13.55 -2.61
N LEU A 50 19.69 -13.00 -2.13
CA LEU A 50 19.40 -11.56 -2.19
C LEU A 50 19.98 -10.78 -1.00
N ILE A 51 20.36 -11.50 0.05
CA ILE A 51 21.07 -10.97 1.22
C ILE A 51 22.19 -11.93 1.60
N GLN A 52 23.19 -11.45 2.33
CA GLN A 52 24.31 -12.25 2.82
C GLN A 52 24.05 -12.77 4.25
N LYS A 53 24.91 -13.68 4.73
CA LYS A 53 24.80 -14.23 6.11
C LYS A 53 25.03 -13.15 7.17
N GLU A 54 25.87 -12.17 6.86
CA GLU A 54 26.14 -11.01 7.71
C GLU A 54 24.89 -10.14 7.86
N ASP A 55 24.13 -9.96 6.78
CA ASP A 55 22.85 -9.25 6.79
C ASP A 55 21.83 -10.00 7.66
N GLN A 56 21.67 -11.32 7.45
CA GLN A 56 20.78 -12.15 8.26
C GLN A 56 21.13 -12.04 9.75
N SER A 57 22.42 -12.11 10.09
CA SER A 57 22.88 -12.00 11.48
C SER A 57 22.52 -10.64 12.08
N THR A 58 22.69 -9.56 11.30
CA THR A 58 22.33 -8.20 11.70
C THR A 58 20.82 -8.03 11.86
N ILE A 59 20.03 -8.63 10.97
CA ILE A 59 18.57 -8.54 10.98
C ILE A 59 17.98 -9.31 12.16
N THR A 60 18.56 -10.46 12.53
CA THR A 60 18.01 -11.37 13.55
C THR A 60 18.55 -11.09 14.96
N ALA A 61 19.59 -10.27 15.10
CA ALA A 61 20.16 -9.89 16.40
C ALA A 61 19.18 -9.14 17.34
N PRO A 62 18.32 -8.21 16.86
CA PRO A 62 17.33 -7.55 17.71
C PRO A 62 16.28 -8.52 18.26
N LYS A 63 15.72 -8.19 19.43
CA LYS A 63 14.76 -9.05 20.14
C LYS A 63 13.32 -8.93 19.63
N THR A 64 12.94 -7.74 19.14
CA THR A 64 11.56 -7.44 18.74
C THR A 64 11.42 -7.55 17.23
N SER A 65 10.25 -7.96 16.74
CA SER A 65 10.03 -8.03 15.28
C SER A 65 10.10 -6.65 14.64
N GLN A 66 9.72 -5.59 15.36
CA GLN A 66 9.80 -4.22 14.87
C GLN A 66 11.24 -3.77 14.64
N ASP A 67 12.14 -4.04 15.58
CA ASP A 67 13.56 -3.70 15.42
C ASP A 67 14.21 -4.56 14.33
N GLN A 68 13.86 -5.85 14.26
CA GLN A 68 14.31 -6.75 13.20
C GLN A 68 13.85 -6.25 11.82
N MET A 69 12.58 -5.86 11.70
CA MET A 69 12.02 -5.33 10.46
C MET A 69 12.64 -3.97 10.11
N GLY A 70 12.98 -3.15 11.10
CA GLY A 70 13.77 -1.93 10.92
C GLY A 70 15.14 -2.21 10.27
N LYS A 71 15.83 -3.27 10.71
CA LYS A 71 17.10 -3.73 10.09
C LYS A 71 16.89 -4.33 8.72
N LEU A 72 15.87 -5.18 8.55
CA LEU A 72 15.54 -5.77 7.25
C LEU A 72 15.28 -4.66 6.23
N TYR A 73 14.55 -3.61 6.60
CA TYR A 73 14.28 -2.50 5.69
C TYR A 73 15.54 -1.75 5.24
N GLN A 74 16.57 -1.65 6.08
CA GLN A 74 17.87 -1.08 5.68
C GLN A 74 18.50 -1.93 4.57
N VAL A 75 18.51 -3.26 4.76
CA VAL A 75 19.00 -4.20 3.75
C VAL A 75 18.16 -4.17 2.46
N LEU A 76 16.83 -3.99 2.57
CA LEU A 76 15.97 -3.82 1.39
C LEU A 76 16.30 -2.55 0.58
N GLN A 77 16.73 -1.47 1.24
CA GLN A 77 17.14 -0.24 0.55
C GLN A 77 18.48 -0.44 -0.18
N GLU A 78 19.43 -1.13 0.45
CA GLU A 78 20.75 -1.41 -0.12
C GLU A 78 20.69 -2.43 -1.26
N GLY A 79 19.83 -3.45 -1.14
CA GLY A 79 19.62 -4.50 -2.15
C GLY A 79 18.74 -4.08 -3.34
N GLY A 80 18.20 -2.86 -3.33
CA GLY A 80 17.47 -2.27 -4.46
C GLY A 80 16.14 -2.95 -4.86
N ASP A 81 15.68 -2.62 -6.06
CA ASP A 81 14.36 -2.97 -6.58
C ASP A 81 14.08 -4.48 -6.63
N GLU A 82 15.08 -5.29 -6.99
CA GLU A 82 14.95 -6.75 -7.03
C GLU A 82 14.68 -7.33 -5.64
N THR A 83 15.42 -6.86 -4.64
CA THR A 83 15.28 -7.32 -3.25
C THR A 83 13.94 -6.89 -2.67
N LYS A 84 13.48 -5.67 -2.94
CA LYS A 84 12.13 -5.20 -2.54
C LYS A 84 11.00 -6.02 -3.20
N SER A 85 11.13 -6.28 -4.50
CA SER A 85 10.17 -7.10 -5.25
C SER A 85 10.11 -8.52 -4.70
N ALA A 86 11.25 -9.12 -4.37
CA ALA A 86 11.30 -10.44 -3.73
C ALA A 86 10.72 -10.43 -2.31
N PHE A 87 11.05 -9.42 -1.50
CA PHE A 87 10.48 -9.26 -0.16
C PHE A 87 8.95 -9.23 -0.20
N TYR A 88 8.37 -8.44 -1.10
CA TYR A 88 6.91 -8.40 -1.29
C TYR A 88 6.32 -9.78 -1.61
N ARG A 89 6.95 -10.54 -2.52
CA ARG A 89 6.49 -11.89 -2.89
C ARG A 89 6.60 -12.89 -1.72
N ILE A 90 7.64 -12.74 -0.89
CA ILE A 90 7.81 -13.56 0.31
C ILE A 90 6.75 -13.17 1.35
N LEU A 91 6.47 -11.88 1.50
CA LEU A 91 5.45 -11.39 2.42
C LEU A 91 4.05 -11.88 2.03
N LEU A 92 3.72 -11.94 0.74
CA LEU A 92 2.50 -12.58 0.22
C LEU A 92 2.35 -14.04 0.68
N LYS A 93 3.46 -14.76 0.82
CA LYS A 93 3.47 -16.17 1.24
C LYS A 93 3.42 -16.30 2.76
N GLN A 94 4.15 -15.44 3.48
CA GLN A 94 4.32 -15.56 4.92
C GLN A 94 3.19 -14.90 5.71
N GLU A 95 2.72 -13.74 5.28
CA GLU A 95 1.69 -12.93 5.95
C GLU A 95 0.63 -12.38 4.97
N PRO A 96 -0.09 -13.25 4.24
CA PRO A 96 -1.08 -12.81 3.24
C PRO A 96 -2.20 -11.95 3.81
N GLU A 97 -2.63 -12.21 5.05
CA GLU A 97 -3.73 -11.45 5.68
C GLU A 97 -3.31 -10.02 6.01
N LEU A 98 -2.07 -9.80 6.45
CA LEU A 98 -1.53 -8.44 6.66
C LEU A 98 -1.54 -7.65 5.34
N LEU A 99 -1.16 -8.27 4.22
CA LEU A 99 -1.22 -7.58 2.92
C LEU A 99 -2.64 -7.16 2.56
N LYS A 100 -3.62 -8.04 2.76
CA LYS A 100 -5.02 -7.71 2.47
C LYS A 100 -5.52 -6.56 3.33
N GLU A 101 -5.13 -6.53 4.60
CA GLU A 101 -5.43 -5.42 5.51
C GLU A 101 -4.83 -4.11 4.99
N LEU A 102 -3.55 -4.10 4.64
CA LEU A 102 -2.88 -2.90 4.11
C LEU A 102 -3.47 -2.43 2.77
N ASP A 103 -3.82 -3.35 1.86
CA ASP A 103 -4.52 -3.00 0.63
C ASP A 103 -5.89 -2.34 0.91
N ALA A 104 -6.63 -2.87 1.89
CA ALA A 104 -7.94 -2.36 2.26
C ALA A 104 -7.85 -1.00 2.96
N GLU A 105 -6.89 -0.84 3.87
CA GLU A 105 -6.59 0.42 4.55
C GLU A 105 -6.19 1.50 3.55
N PHE A 106 -5.38 1.16 2.54
CA PHE A 106 -5.06 2.09 1.45
C PHE A 106 -6.31 2.57 0.71
N VAL A 107 -7.23 1.65 0.39
CA VAL A 107 -8.50 1.97 -0.28
C VAL A 107 -9.33 2.95 0.56
N ASP A 108 -9.35 2.74 1.88
CA ASP A 108 -10.09 3.60 2.80
C ASP A 108 -9.45 4.98 2.95
N GLN A 109 -8.14 5.04 3.15
CA GLN A 109 -7.37 6.28 3.29
C GLN A 109 -7.36 7.10 2.00
N SER A 110 -7.38 6.44 0.85
CA SER A 110 -7.32 7.07 -0.48
C SER A 110 -8.70 7.25 -1.13
N LYS A 111 -9.80 7.05 -0.40
CA LYS A 111 -11.17 7.04 -0.93
C LYS A 111 -11.48 8.23 -1.82
N SER A 112 -11.19 9.46 -1.37
CA SER A 112 -11.50 10.69 -2.13
C SER A 112 -10.74 10.78 -3.46
N ASP A 113 -9.47 10.39 -3.47
CA ASP A 113 -8.62 10.47 -4.65
C ASP A 113 -8.88 9.31 -5.62
N ILE A 114 -9.19 8.11 -5.11
CA ILE A 114 -9.65 6.96 -5.90
C ILE A 114 -11.02 7.24 -6.52
N ILE A 115 -11.91 7.92 -5.80
CA ILE A 115 -13.15 8.41 -6.37
C ILE A 115 -12.83 9.37 -7.50
N ARG A 116 -11.86 10.29 -7.42
CA ARG A 116 -11.69 11.34 -8.45
C ARG A 116 -11.14 10.92 -9.84
N GLY A 117 -10.01 10.26 -10.00
CA GLY A 117 -9.84 8.85 -9.72
C GLY A 117 -10.45 7.98 -10.83
N VAL A 118 -10.83 6.77 -10.46
CA VAL A 118 -11.27 5.67 -11.34
C VAL A 118 -12.30 6.12 -12.39
N LYS A 119 -12.02 5.91 -13.68
CA LYS A 119 -12.95 6.28 -14.76
C LYS A 119 -13.90 5.13 -15.13
N GLU A 120 -13.38 3.92 -15.23
CA GLU A 120 -14.08 2.73 -15.70
C GLU A 120 -14.78 1.96 -14.58
N VAL A 121 -15.64 2.63 -13.81
CA VAL A 121 -16.26 2.07 -12.59
C VAL A 121 -17.04 0.78 -12.87
N LYS A 122 -17.76 0.74 -14.00
CA LYS A 122 -18.56 -0.42 -14.43
C LYS A 122 -17.68 -1.64 -14.74
N VAL A 123 -16.51 -1.41 -15.34
CA VAL A 123 -15.55 -2.49 -15.61
C VAL A 123 -14.99 -3.02 -14.29
N THR A 124 -14.65 -2.12 -13.36
CA THR A 124 -14.20 -2.50 -12.03
C THR A 124 -15.25 -3.33 -11.28
N SER A 125 -16.51 -2.89 -11.24
CA SER A 125 -17.60 -3.64 -10.59
C SER A 125 -17.84 -5.00 -11.26
N MET A 126 -17.79 -5.07 -12.59
CA MET A 126 -17.93 -6.34 -13.32
C MET A 126 -16.81 -7.33 -12.98
N LYS A 127 -15.57 -6.86 -12.85
CA LYS A 127 -14.43 -7.70 -12.42
C LYS A 127 -14.62 -8.23 -11.00
N LEU A 128 -15.10 -7.39 -10.08
CA LEU A 128 -15.45 -7.81 -8.72
C LEU A 128 -16.60 -8.84 -8.70
N LEU A 129 -17.60 -8.67 -9.57
CA LEU A 129 -18.71 -9.61 -9.74
C LEU A 129 -18.20 -10.97 -10.24
N HIS A 130 -17.34 -10.99 -11.26
CA HIS A 130 -16.75 -12.23 -11.80
C HIS A 130 -15.89 -12.95 -10.74
N LYS A 131 -15.23 -12.20 -9.86
CA LYS A 131 -14.51 -12.74 -8.69
C LYS A 131 -15.44 -13.20 -7.56
N ARG A 132 -16.76 -13.06 -7.71
CA ARG A 132 -17.80 -13.37 -6.71
C ARG A 132 -17.70 -12.54 -5.41
N LEU A 133 -17.05 -11.38 -5.49
CA LEU A 133 -16.83 -10.50 -4.34
C LEU A 133 -17.99 -9.53 -4.13
N ILE A 134 -18.78 -9.25 -5.18
CA ILE A 134 -20.03 -8.48 -5.09
C ILE A 134 -21.18 -9.27 -5.71
N LYS A 135 -22.43 -8.95 -5.35
CA LYS A 135 -23.61 -9.60 -5.93
C LYS A 135 -23.96 -8.97 -7.28
N LYS A 136 -24.69 -9.72 -8.10
CA LYS A 136 -25.20 -9.21 -9.38
C LYS A 136 -26.10 -7.98 -9.17
N GLU A 137 -26.97 -8.03 -8.17
CA GLU A 137 -27.85 -6.92 -7.80
C GLU A 137 -27.09 -5.61 -7.52
N ASP A 138 -25.98 -5.70 -6.79
CA ASP A 138 -25.14 -4.55 -6.47
C ASP A 138 -24.45 -4.01 -7.73
N ASN A 139 -23.93 -4.90 -8.58
CA ASN A 139 -23.34 -4.52 -9.87
C ASN A 139 -24.36 -3.84 -10.80
N ASP A 140 -25.60 -4.33 -10.84
CA ASP A 140 -26.67 -3.78 -11.68
C ASP A 140 -27.07 -2.39 -11.17
N LYS A 141 -27.19 -2.21 -9.85
CA LYS A 141 -27.42 -0.89 -9.21
C LYS A 141 -26.30 0.11 -9.52
N ILE A 142 -25.04 -0.31 -9.37
CA ILE A 142 -23.88 0.52 -9.73
C ILE A 142 -23.97 0.89 -11.21
N SER A 143 -24.21 -0.08 -12.09
CA SER A 143 -24.24 0.15 -13.54
C SER A 143 -25.36 1.11 -14.00
N ALA A 144 -26.48 1.13 -13.28
CA ALA A 144 -27.64 1.98 -13.53
C ALA A 144 -27.49 3.42 -12.99
N ALA A 145 -26.51 3.69 -12.13
CA ALA A 145 -26.34 5.02 -11.54
C ALA A 145 -25.96 6.07 -12.61
N LYS A 146 -26.58 7.25 -12.48
CA LYS A 146 -26.60 8.31 -13.51
C LYS A 146 -25.22 8.91 -13.77
N THR A 147 -24.46 9.15 -12.70
CA THR A 147 -23.14 9.76 -12.80
C THR A 147 -22.07 8.77 -12.39
N ARG A 148 -20.87 8.92 -12.96
CA ARG A 148 -19.68 8.16 -12.54
C ARG A 148 -19.36 8.36 -11.06
N GLN A 149 -19.70 9.52 -10.49
CA GLN A 149 -19.54 9.80 -9.07
C GLN A 149 -20.49 8.93 -8.23
N ASP A 150 -21.77 8.87 -8.60
CA ASP A 150 -22.76 8.02 -7.92
C ASP A 150 -22.38 6.53 -8.03
N GLN A 151 -21.87 6.12 -9.20
CA GLN A 151 -21.34 4.76 -9.42
C GLN A 151 -20.24 4.44 -8.40
N MET A 152 -19.27 5.34 -8.21
CA MET A 152 -18.21 5.12 -7.23
C MET A 152 -18.71 5.14 -5.80
N THR A 153 -19.64 6.03 -5.46
CA THR A 153 -20.22 6.09 -4.10
C THR A 153 -20.90 4.76 -3.75
N LEU A 154 -21.72 4.23 -4.66
CA LEU A 154 -22.36 2.92 -4.49
C LEU A 154 -21.34 1.79 -4.42
N LEU A 155 -20.32 1.81 -5.29
CA LEU A 155 -19.26 0.80 -5.26
C LEU A 155 -18.54 0.80 -3.91
N TYR A 156 -18.21 1.96 -3.36
CA TYR A 156 -17.58 2.04 -2.04
C TYR A 156 -18.48 1.53 -0.92
N GLN A 157 -19.78 1.83 -0.95
CA GLN A 157 -20.72 1.27 0.02
C GLN A 157 -20.70 -0.27 -0.03
N VAL A 158 -20.73 -0.85 -1.22
CA VAL A 158 -20.64 -2.30 -1.40
C VAL A 158 -19.30 -2.84 -0.91
N LEU A 159 -18.18 -2.15 -1.17
CA LEU A 159 -16.88 -2.56 -0.66
C LEU A 159 -16.81 -2.52 0.88
N ASP A 160 -17.40 -1.50 1.51
CA ASP A 160 -17.52 -1.37 2.97
C ASP A 160 -18.35 -2.52 3.56
N GLU A 161 -19.46 -2.89 2.91
CA GLU A 161 -20.31 -4.02 3.31
C GLU A 161 -19.64 -5.39 3.13
N ARG A 162 -18.75 -5.53 2.13
CA ARG A 162 -18.08 -6.80 1.79
C ARG A 162 -16.73 -6.99 2.48
N GLY A 163 -16.15 -5.92 3.03
CA GLY A 163 -14.97 -5.97 3.88
C GLY A 163 -13.63 -6.15 3.15
N THR A 164 -12.62 -6.56 3.91
CA THR A 164 -11.20 -6.56 3.53
C THR A 164 -10.90 -7.26 2.22
N GLU A 165 -11.45 -8.46 2.00
CA GLU A 165 -11.20 -9.23 0.77
C GLU A 165 -11.68 -8.49 -0.49
N ALA A 166 -12.85 -7.86 -0.43
CA ALA A 166 -13.38 -7.09 -1.54
C ALA A 166 -12.56 -5.82 -1.80
N LYS A 167 -12.13 -5.13 -0.72
CA LYS A 167 -11.28 -3.94 -0.81
C LYS A 167 -9.89 -4.25 -1.36
N SER A 168 -9.25 -5.32 -0.89
CA SER A 168 -7.96 -5.77 -1.43
C SER A 168 -8.07 -6.15 -2.91
N ALA A 169 -9.10 -6.91 -3.31
CA ALA A 169 -9.29 -7.21 -4.73
C ALA A 169 -9.58 -5.96 -5.57
N PHE A 170 -10.34 -5.00 -5.03
CA PHE A 170 -10.58 -3.72 -5.68
C PHE A 170 -9.29 -2.93 -5.85
N PHE A 171 -8.43 -2.87 -4.83
CA PHE A 171 -7.09 -2.29 -4.91
C PHE A 171 -6.32 -2.87 -6.10
N TRP A 172 -6.19 -4.20 -6.19
CA TRP A 172 -5.49 -4.83 -7.31
C TRP A 172 -6.09 -4.50 -8.66
N ILE A 173 -7.42 -4.48 -8.78
CA ILE A 173 -8.10 -4.12 -10.04
C ILE A 173 -7.74 -2.68 -10.45
N ILE A 174 -7.86 -1.71 -9.55
CA ILE A 174 -7.58 -0.29 -9.88
C ILE A 174 -6.10 -0.04 -10.17
N VAL A 175 -5.22 -0.82 -9.54
CA VAL A 175 -3.77 -0.73 -9.71
C VAL A 175 -3.32 -1.27 -11.06
N PHE A 176 -3.82 -2.45 -11.47
CA PHE A 176 -3.42 -3.08 -12.73
C PHE A 176 -4.11 -2.46 -13.95
N ASP A 177 -5.34 -1.97 -13.80
CA ASP A 177 -6.09 -1.41 -14.92
C ASP A 177 -5.88 0.10 -15.09
N ASN A 178 -5.21 0.78 -14.14
CA ASN A 178 -4.94 2.23 -14.21
C ASN A 178 -3.56 2.64 -13.64
N PRO A 179 -2.45 2.08 -14.15
CA PRO A 179 -1.12 2.19 -13.52
C PRO A 179 -0.52 3.60 -13.33
N PRO A 180 -0.80 4.64 -14.16
CA PRO A 180 -0.20 5.96 -13.94
C PRO A 180 -0.63 6.65 -12.64
N ARG A 181 -1.76 6.25 -12.05
CA ARG A 181 -2.31 6.90 -10.85
C ARG A 181 -1.67 6.46 -9.54
N LEU A 182 -1.07 5.28 -9.46
CA LEU A 182 -0.42 4.81 -8.23
C LEU A 182 0.74 5.74 -7.82
N LYS A 183 1.57 6.18 -8.77
CA LYS A 183 2.63 7.18 -8.51
C LYS A 183 2.08 8.50 -7.97
N TYR A 184 0.88 8.89 -8.39
CA TYR A 184 0.25 10.13 -7.95
C TYR A 184 -0.43 10.00 -6.58
N LEU A 185 -1.09 8.86 -6.32
CA LEU A 185 -1.74 8.58 -5.03
C LEU A 185 -0.71 8.38 -3.91
N VAL A 186 0.37 7.63 -4.19
CA VAL A 186 1.47 7.42 -3.24
C VAL A 186 2.23 8.72 -2.97
N LYS A 187 2.59 9.49 -4.01
CA LYS A 187 3.21 10.81 -3.84
C LYS A 187 2.33 11.79 -3.05
N GLN A 188 1.01 11.74 -3.24
CA GLN A 188 0.10 12.57 -2.45
C GLN A 188 -0.01 12.11 -1.00
N ALA A 189 -0.02 10.81 -0.74
CA ALA A 189 -0.04 10.28 0.63
C ALA A 189 1.26 10.64 1.40
N GLU A 190 2.42 10.50 0.76
CA GLU A 190 3.73 10.92 1.31
C GLU A 190 3.78 12.43 1.62
N THR A 191 3.21 13.25 0.72
CA THR A 191 3.13 14.70 0.92
C THR A 191 2.20 15.05 2.09
N ARG A 192 1.08 14.35 2.25
CA ARG A 192 0.13 14.56 3.36
C ARG A 192 0.73 14.15 4.69
N GLU A 193 1.43 13.02 4.78
CA GLU A 193 2.15 12.63 6.00
C GLU A 193 3.22 13.65 6.40
N GLY A 194 3.98 14.18 5.43
CA GLY A 194 5.00 15.19 5.70
C GLY A 194 4.40 16.49 6.27
N LEU A 195 3.21 16.87 5.79
CA LEU A 195 2.48 18.05 6.30
C LEU A 195 1.88 17.81 7.69
N VAL A 196 1.36 16.61 7.98
CA VAL A 196 0.84 16.24 9.31
C VAL A 196 1.96 16.25 10.35
N LYS A 197 3.11 15.62 10.05
CA LYS A 197 4.29 15.62 10.95
C LYS A 197 4.83 17.03 11.20
N GLN A 198 4.78 17.92 10.21
CA GLN A 198 5.15 19.34 10.38
C GLN A 198 4.14 20.13 11.21
N ALA A 199 2.85 19.82 11.12
CA ALA A 199 1.79 20.46 11.91
C ALA A 199 1.86 20.06 13.39
N GLU A 200 2.07 18.77 13.69
CA GLU A 200 2.24 18.25 15.06
C GLU A 200 3.48 18.83 15.75
N THR A 201 4.57 19.06 15.00
CA THR A 201 5.79 19.72 15.51
C THR A 201 5.55 21.20 15.84
N ARG A 202 4.58 21.86 15.17
CA ARG A 202 4.26 23.28 15.37
C ARG A 202 3.26 23.51 16.50
N GLU A 203 2.34 22.60 16.75
CA GLU A 203 1.39 22.69 17.87
C GLU A 203 2.02 22.35 19.23
N GLY A 204 3.18 21.67 19.26
CA GLY A 204 3.98 21.44 20.47
C GLY A 204 4.77 22.66 20.99
N LEU A 205 4.87 23.76 20.23
CA LEU A 205 5.41 25.03 20.71
C LEU A 205 4.26 25.95 21.14
N ALA A 206 3.78 25.77 22.37
CA ALA A 206 2.99 26.83 23.01
C ALA A 206 3.89 28.08 23.17
N PRO A 207 3.41 29.29 22.87
CA PRO A 207 4.18 30.50 23.10
C PRO A 207 4.39 30.64 24.61
N GLU A 208 5.65 30.66 25.04
CA GLU A 208 6.00 31.09 26.38
C GLU A 208 5.36 32.46 26.61
N THR A 209 4.35 32.51 27.48
CA THR A 209 3.76 33.75 27.96
C THR A 209 4.90 34.56 28.57
N ASN A 210 5.30 35.61 27.86
CA ASN A 210 6.33 36.54 28.28
C ASN A 210 5.81 37.33 29.49
N SER A 211 5.87 36.70 30.66
CA SER A 211 5.65 37.31 31.95
C SER A 211 6.95 37.98 32.35
N SER A 212 7.21 39.17 31.81
CA SER A 212 8.29 40.03 32.27
C SER A 212 7.78 41.42 32.63
N ILE A 213 7.57 41.58 33.94
CA ILE A 213 8.10 42.67 34.76
C ILE A 213 7.48 44.05 34.51
N ILE A 214 6.45 44.36 35.31
CA ILE A 214 6.27 45.69 35.88
C ILE A 214 7.28 45.79 37.04
N GLN A 215 8.32 46.60 36.87
CA GLN A 215 9.09 47.12 38.00
C GLN A 215 9.11 48.63 37.96
N HIS A 216 8.73 49.19 39.10
CA HIS A 216 8.73 50.58 39.49
C HIS A 216 10.02 51.33 39.14
N GLN A 217 9.88 52.53 38.58
CA GLN A 217 10.27 53.79 39.23
C GLN A 217 9.64 54.99 38.52
#